data_AF-A0A8S9IR92-F1
#
_entry.id   AF-A0A8S9IR92-F1
#
_cell.length_a   1.000
_cell.length_b   1.000
_cell.length_c   1.000
_cell.angle_alpha   90.00
_cell.angle_beta   90.00
_cell.angle_gamma   90.00
#
_symmetry.space_group_name_H-M   'P 1'
#
loop_
_entity.id
_entity.type
_entity.pdbx_description
1 polymer ?
#
loop_
_entity_poly.entity_id
_entity_poly.type
_entity_poly.pdbx_seq_one_letter_code
_entity_poly.pdbx_strand_id
1 'polypeptide(L)'
;MEHEKAVKEALNALYHHPDDTVRVQADRWLQNFQGTLDAWQATVADVLIDAALILGGDTTLKILYMKLLEANAQTGNNFQEWRPAEAILFCIWAISNYVSVVEAEVMPQVMALLQNLPQQAQLLQTACLLVGAYSKWLNAAPASVSILPSIIRILMSGMGTSEDCAAAAALAFRHICDGIVFSLVNLTSLPSHFPSKHNIDIIITYTTKPAV
;
A
#
# COMPACT_ATOMS: atom_id res chain seq x y z
N MET A 1 11.03 5.86 -3.16
CA MET A 1 11.71 6.63 -4.23
C MET A 1 13.07 7.17 -3.79
N GLU A 2 13.26 7.60 -2.53
CA GLU A 2 14.55 8.15 -2.07
C GLU A 2 15.69 7.12 -2.04
N HIS A 3 15.42 5.89 -1.59
CA HIS A 3 16.42 4.82 -1.53
C HIS A 3 16.87 4.29 -2.89
N GLU A 4 15.99 4.30 -3.91
CA GLU A 4 16.34 3.83 -5.26
C GLU A 4 17.41 4.72 -5.91
N LYS A 5 17.29 6.04 -5.72
CA LYS A 5 18.28 7.01 -6.19
C LYS A 5 19.62 6.81 -5.46
N ALA A 6 19.58 6.67 -4.14
CA ALA A 6 20.79 6.42 -3.34
C ALA A 6 21.50 5.11 -3.73
N VAL A 7 20.75 4.04 -3.99
CA VAL A 7 21.30 2.76 -4.47
C VAL A 7 21.94 2.92 -5.86
N LYS A 8 21.27 3.61 -6.79
CA LYS A 8 21.82 3.89 -8.12
C LYS A 8 23.11 4.72 -8.06
N GLU A 9 23.15 5.73 -7.21
CA GLU A 9 24.33 6.56 -6.98
C GLU A 9 25.48 5.75 -6.37
N ALA A 10 25.20 4.91 -5.38
CA ALA A 10 26.20 4.03 -4.76
C ALA A 10 26.73 2.98 -5.74
N LEU A 11 25.87 2.35 -6.54
CA LEU A 11 26.29 1.43 -7.60
C LEU A 11 27.15 2.13 -8.66
N ASN A 12 26.74 3.32 -9.08
CA ASN A 12 27.51 4.10 -10.05
C ASN A 12 28.90 4.47 -9.51
N ALA A 13 28.97 4.89 -8.24
CA ALA A 13 30.23 5.18 -7.56
C ALA A 13 31.11 3.92 -7.42
N LEU A 14 30.52 2.76 -7.12
CA LEU A 14 31.25 1.50 -6.96
C LEU A 14 31.93 1.03 -8.26
N TYR A 15 31.23 1.15 -9.39
CA TYR A 15 31.70 0.61 -10.68
C TYR A 15 32.47 1.61 -11.55
N HIS A 16 32.21 2.91 -11.44
CA HIS A 16 32.75 3.90 -12.39
C HIS A 16 33.62 4.98 -11.74
N HIS A 17 33.73 5.05 -10.41
CA HIS A 17 34.50 6.11 -9.76
C HIS A 17 36.02 5.81 -9.80
N PRO A 18 36.88 6.78 -10.17
CA PRO A 18 38.33 6.56 -10.31
C PRO A 18 39.06 6.41 -8.97
N ASP A 19 38.47 6.89 -7.87
CA ASP A 19 39.01 6.79 -6.51
C ASP A 19 38.55 5.51 -5.80
N ASP A 20 39.50 4.65 -5.43
CA ASP A 20 39.26 3.40 -4.70
C ASP A 20 38.65 3.62 -3.32
N THR A 21 38.92 4.75 -2.65
CA THR A 21 38.35 5.05 -1.33
C THR A 21 36.85 5.27 -1.40
N VAL A 22 36.39 5.97 -2.43
CA VAL A 22 34.96 6.21 -2.72
C VAL A 22 34.27 4.90 -3.10
N ARG A 23 34.94 4.05 -3.89
CA ARG A 23 34.41 2.72 -4.23
C ARG A 23 34.23 1.84 -3.00
N VAL A 24 35.21 1.79 -2.09
CA VAL A 24 35.12 1.04 -0.83
C VAL A 24 34.02 1.61 0.09
N GLN A 25 33.86 2.93 0.13
CA GLN A 25 32.78 3.55 0.89
C GLN A 25 31.40 3.22 0.32
N ALA A 26 31.25 3.22 -1.00
CA ALA A 26 30.04 2.82 -1.69
C ALA A 26 29.70 1.33 -1.46
N ASP A 27 30.70 0.45 -1.56
CA ASP A 27 30.54 -0.99 -1.27
C ASP A 27 30.06 -1.22 0.18
N ARG A 28 30.70 -0.58 1.16
CA ARG A 28 30.29 -0.67 2.56
C ARG A 28 28.87 -0.15 2.78
N TRP A 29 28.51 0.94 2.12
CA TRP A 29 27.16 1.48 2.21
C TRP A 29 26.13 0.50 1.63
N LEU A 30 26.40 -0.09 0.47
CA LEU A 30 25.52 -1.08 -0.16
C LEU A 30 25.34 -2.32 0.72
N GLN A 31 26.40 -2.82 1.35
CA GLN A 31 26.33 -3.95 2.29
C GLN A 31 25.46 -3.62 3.51
N ASN A 32 25.61 -2.41 4.08
CA ASN A 32 24.77 -1.97 5.19
C ASN A 32 23.31 -1.81 4.76
N PHE A 33 23.07 -1.26 3.56
CA PHE A 33 21.72 -1.11 3.01
C PHE A 33 21.03 -2.47 2.82
N GLN A 34 21.74 -3.49 2.33
CA GLN A 34 21.19 -4.85 2.19
C GLN A 34 20.67 -5.45 3.49
N GLY A 35 21.17 -5.01 4.65
CA GLY A 35 20.69 -5.43 5.97
C GLY A 35 19.44 -4.68 6.46
N THR A 36 18.91 -3.73 5.69
CA THR A 36 17.76 -2.90 6.10
C THR A 36 16.42 -3.50 5.69
N LEU A 37 15.35 -3.09 6.37
CA LEU A 37 13.98 -3.47 6.01
C LEU A 37 13.61 -2.98 4.60
N ASP A 38 14.08 -1.81 4.19
CA ASP A 38 13.78 -1.23 2.88
C ASP A 38 14.38 -2.07 1.74
N ALA A 39 15.60 -2.58 1.93
CA ALA A 39 16.23 -3.48 0.95
C ALA A 39 15.50 -4.82 0.85
N TRP A 40 15.04 -5.35 1.99
CA TRP A 40 14.21 -6.56 2.01
C TRP A 40 12.89 -6.34 1.27
N GLN A 41 12.20 -5.23 1.56
CA GLN A 41 10.93 -4.85 0.92
C GLN A 41 11.08 -4.70 -0.60
N ALA A 42 12.14 -4.03 -1.06
CA ALA A 42 12.44 -3.88 -2.48
C ALA A 42 12.71 -5.23 -3.16
N THR A 43 13.56 -6.07 -2.56
CA THR A 43 13.92 -7.38 -3.13
C THR A 43 12.70 -8.31 -3.23
N VAL A 44 11.88 -8.34 -2.18
CA VAL A 44 10.65 -9.16 -2.18
C VAL A 44 9.66 -8.64 -3.23
N ALA A 45 9.50 -7.32 -3.36
CA ALA A 45 8.64 -6.75 -4.39
C ALA A 45 9.10 -7.12 -5.80
N ASP A 46 10.41 -7.02 -6.10
CA ASP A 46 10.97 -7.38 -7.41
C ASP A 46 10.70 -8.85 -7.76
N VAL A 47 10.97 -9.77 -6.83
CA VAL A 47 10.71 -11.21 -7.05
C VAL A 47 9.21 -11.50 -7.25
N LEU A 48 8.33 -10.82 -6.53
CA LEU A 48 6.89 -10.98 -6.68
C LEU A 48 6.37 -10.39 -7.99
N ILE A 49 6.97 -9.30 -8.46
CA ILE A 49 6.69 -8.71 -9.76
C ILE A 49 7.10 -9.68 -10.86
N ASP A 50 8.28 -10.28 -10.79
CA ASP A 50 8.72 -11.30 -11.74
C ASP A 50 7.78 -12.51 -11.75
N ALA A 51 7.34 -12.97 -10.57
CA ALA A 51 6.35 -14.03 -10.46
C ALA A 51 5.00 -13.64 -11.08
N ALA A 52 4.53 -12.41 -10.88
CA ALA A 52 3.31 -11.89 -11.49
C ALA A 52 3.41 -11.74 -13.01
N LEU A 53 4.59 -11.42 -13.54
CA LEU A 53 4.85 -11.36 -14.98
C LEU A 53 4.79 -12.75 -15.64
N ILE A 54 5.22 -13.79 -14.93
CA ILE A 54 5.23 -15.17 -15.44
C ILE A 54 3.87 -15.86 -15.27
N LEU A 55 3.27 -15.77 -14.07
CA LEU A 55 2.04 -16.49 -13.71
C LEU A 55 0.75 -15.71 -14.02
N GLY A 56 0.88 -14.39 -14.22
CA GLY A 56 -0.24 -13.44 -14.27
C GLY A 56 -0.59 -12.89 -12.88
N GLY A 57 -0.86 -11.59 -12.80
CA GLY A 57 -1.11 -10.89 -11.53
C GLY A 57 -2.27 -11.45 -10.72
N ASP A 58 -3.40 -11.79 -11.35
CA ASP A 58 -4.57 -12.36 -10.68
C ASP A 58 -4.28 -13.75 -10.08
N THR A 59 -3.44 -14.56 -10.74
CA THR A 59 -2.99 -15.86 -10.23
C THR A 59 -2.07 -15.69 -9.04
N THR A 60 -1.10 -14.76 -9.13
CA THR A 60 -0.20 -14.43 -8.01
C THR A 60 -0.99 -13.90 -6.81
N LEU A 61 -2.00 -13.05 -7.04
CA LEU A 61 -2.90 -12.56 -6.02
C LEU A 61 -3.65 -13.71 -5.31
N LYS A 62 -4.20 -14.66 -6.07
CA LYS A 62 -4.86 -15.86 -5.51
C LYS A 62 -3.93 -16.64 -4.58
N ILE A 63 -2.68 -16.86 -4.99
CA ILE A 63 -1.68 -17.57 -4.18
C ILE A 63 -1.41 -16.81 -2.87
N LEU A 64 -1.18 -15.50 -2.96
CA LEU A 64 -0.93 -14.65 -1.79
C LEU A 64 -2.14 -14.61 -0.85
N TYR A 65 -3.34 -14.57 -1.39
CA TYR A 65 -4.58 -14.61 -0.60
C TYR A 65 -4.75 -15.93 0.15
N MET A 66 -4.44 -17.06 -0.48
CA MET A 66 -4.44 -18.35 0.22
C MET A 66 -3.45 -18.37 1.38
N LYS A 67 -2.25 -17.77 1.21
CA LYS A 67 -1.30 -17.60 2.31
C LYS A 67 -1.82 -16.68 3.41
N LEU A 68 -2.55 -15.63 3.07
CA LEU A 68 -3.19 -14.76 4.06
C LEU A 68 -4.22 -15.53 4.90
N LEU A 69 -5.02 -16.39 4.27
CA LEU A 69 -5.97 -17.25 4.96
C LEU A 69 -5.28 -18.28 5.87
N GLU A 70 -4.21 -18.92 5.39
CA GLU A 70 -3.40 -19.85 6.19
C GLU A 70 -2.84 -19.16 7.44
N ALA A 71 -2.26 -17.96 7.28
CA ALA A 71 -1.74 -17.17 8.40
C ALA A 71 -2.83 -16.77 9.40
N ASN A 72 -4.00 -16.38 8.90
CA ASN A 72 -5.14 -16.02 9.75
C ASN A 72 -5.72 -17.25 10.49
N ALA A 73 -5.70 -18.44 9.88
CA ALA A 73 -6.18 -19.68 10.48
C ALA A 73 -5.24 -20.26 11.55
N GLN A 74 -3.92 -20.07 11.38
CA GLN A 74 -2.91 -20.50 12.37
C GLN A 74 -2.89 -19.62 13.63
N THR A 75 -3.45 -18.41 13.53
CA THR A 75 -3.61 -17.47 14.63
C THR A 75 -4.76 -17.90 15.54
N GLY A 76 -4.63 -19.04 16.22
CA GLY A 76 -5.63 -19.50 17.18
C GLY A 76 -5.80 -18.51 18.34
N ASN A 77 -6.92 -17.77 18.38
CA ASN A 77 -7.41 -16.85 19.42
C ASN A 77 -6.46 -15.80 20.02
N ASN A 78 -5.17 -15.80 19.68
CA ASN A 78 -4.18 -14.84 20.12
C ASN A 78 -3.83 -13.95 18.93
N PHE A 79 -4.58 -12.86 18.75
CA PHE A 79 -4.32 -11.75 17.82
C PHE A 79 -2.98 -11.02 18.08
N GLN A 80 -1.99 -11.66 18.71
CA GLN A 80 -0.69 -11.06 19.06
C GLN A 80 0.30 -11.05 17.89
N GLU A 81 0.17 -11.93 16.90
CA GLU A 81 1.10 -12.01 15.77
C GLU A 81 0.49 -11.44 14.49
N TRP A 82 0.40 -10.12 14.41
CA TRP A 82 -0.06 -9.40 13.22
C TRP A 82 0.98 -9.35 12.08
N ARG A 83 2.25 -9.65 12.37
CA ARG A 83 3.38 -9.48 11.44
C ARG A 83 3.29 -10.37 10.19
N PRO A 84 2.88 -11.65 10.28
CA PRO A 84 2.70 -12.47 9.07
C PRO A 84 1.60 -11.93 8.16
N ALA A 85 0.49 -11.46 8.73
CA ALA A 85 -0.58 -10.84 7.97
C ALA A 85 -0.12 -9.54 7.30
N GLU A 86 0.61 -8.70 8.03
CA GLU A 86 1.20 -7.47 7.49
C GLU A 86 2.13 -7.75 6.31
N ALA A 87 3.05 -8.71 6.46
CA ALA A 87 3.98 -9.09 5.40
C ALA A 87 3.26 -9.58 4.14
N ILE A 88 2.19 -10.37 4.29
CA ILE A 88 1.42 -10.86 3.14
C ILE A 88 0.63 -9.72 2.48
N LEU A 89 0.06 -8.80 3.27
CA LEU A 89 -0.61 -7.61 2.73
C LEU A 89 0.37 -6.69 1.99
N PHE A 90 1.60 -6.57 2.49
CA PHE A 90 2.68 -5.88 1.79
C PHE A 90 2.98 -6.56 0.44
N CYS A 91 3.06 -7.90 0.39
CA CYS A 91 3.25 -8.64 -0.86
C CYS A 91 2.10 -8.38 -1.86
N ILE A 92 0.84 -8.38 -1.39
CA ILE A 92 -0.33 -8.06 -2.23
C ILE A 92 -0.29 -6.61 -2.72
N TRP A 93 0.20 -5.69 -1.89
CA TRP A 93 0.41 -4.29 -2.26
C TRP A 93 1.49 -4.15 -3.34
N ALA A 94 2.60 -4.86 -3.22
CA ALA A 94 3.72 -4.81 -4.17
C ALA A 94 3.30 -5.20 -5.61
N ILE A 95 2.39 -6.16 -5.76
CA ILE A 95 1.90 -6.60 -7.08
C ILE A 95 0.71 -5.79 -7.62
N SER A 96 0.26 -4.76 -6.92
CA SER A 96 -0.99 -4.02 -7.23
C SER A 96 -1.09 -3.50 -8.67
N ASN A 97 0.02 -3.14 -9.30
CA ASN A 97 0.05 -2.66 -10.69
C ASN A 97 -0.18 -3.77 -11.74
N TYR A 98 -0.09 -5.05 -11.33
CA TYR A 98 -0.21 -6.21 -12.21
C TYR A 98 -1.55 -6.94 -12.06
N VAL A 99 -2.30 -6.62 -11.00
CA VAL A 99 -3.64 -7.17 -10.78
C VAL A 99 -4.67 -6.42 -11.62
N SER A 100 -5.61 -7.17 -12.21
CA SER A 100 -6.68 -6.61 -13.03
C SER A 100 -7.60 -5.69 -12.23
N VAL A 101 -7.97 -4.54 -12.81
CA VAL A 101 -8.93 -3.60 -12.19
C VAL A 101 -10.36 -4.17 -12.11
N VAL A 102 -10.65 -5.26 -12.83
CA VAL A 102 -11.94 -5.96 -12.81
C VAL A 102 -11.88 -7.28 -12.03
N GLU A 103 -10.83 -7.53 -11.26
CA GLU A 103 -10.66 -8.76 -10.47
C GLU A 103 -11.79 -8.88 -9.43
N ALA A 104 -12.68 -9.84 -9.59
CA ALA A 104 -13.92 -9.91 -8.80
C ALA A 104 -13.95 -11.06 -7.79
N GLU A 105 -12.95 -11.93 -7.79
CA GLU A 105 -12.93 -13.14 -6.97
C GLU A 105 -12.23 -12.89 -5.64
N VAL A 106 -11.01 -12.36 -5.64
CA VAL A 106 -10.13 -12.33 -4.47
C VAL A 106 -10.12 -10.97 -3.77
N MET A 107 -10.03 -9.88 -4.51
CA MET A 107 -9.86 -8.53 -4.01
C MET A 107 -11.02 -8.06 -3.12
N PRO A 108 -12.31 -8.35 -3.42
CA PRO A 108 -13.39 -8.07 -2.47
C PRO A 108 -13.17 -8.76 -1.12
N GLN A 109 -12.63 -9.98 -1.12
CA GLN A 109 -12.38 -10.76 0.09
C GLN A 109 -11.19 -10.19 0.86
N VAL A 110 -10.12 -9.80 0.18
CA VAL A 110 -8.97 -9.10 0.80
C VAL A 110 -9.45 -7.83 1.51
N MET A 111 -10.22 -6.98 0.81
CA MET A 111 -10.74 -5.73 1.36
C MET A 111 -11.69 -5.96 2.55
N ALA A 112 -12.51 -7.01 2.49
CA ALA A 112 -13.34 -7.41 3.62
C ALA A 112 -12.53 -7.92 4.81
N LEU A 113 -11.39 -8.60 4.60
CA LEU A 113 -10.53 -9.05 5.71
C LEU A 113 -9.85 -7.89 6.44
N LEU A 114 -9.56 -6.78 5.76
CA LEU A 114 -8.93 -5.61 6.37
C LEU A 114 -9.71 -5.07 7.58
N GLN A 115 -11.04 -5.25 7.61
CA GLN A 115 -11.89 -4.75 8.70
C GLN A 115 -11.71 -5.49 10.02
N ASN A 116 -11.17 -6.72 9.96
CA ASN A 116 -10.98 -7.63 11.09
C ASN A 116 -9.54 -7.58 11.66
N LEU A 117 -8.68 -6.74 11.07
CA LEU A 117 -7.28 -6.64 11.48
C LEU A 117 -7.14 -5.90 12.83
N PRO A 118 -6.15 -6.30 13.66
CA PRO A 118 -5.87 -5.63 14.93
C PRO A 118 -5.40 -4.18 14.72
N GLN A 119 -5.69 -3.31 15.69
CA GLN A 119 -5.28 -1.89 15.66
C GLN A 119 -3.80 -1.72 16.01
N GLN A 120 -2.92 -2.13 15.10
CA GLN A 120 -1.49 -1.88 15.15
C GLN A 120 -1.10 -0.85 14.09
N ALA A 121 -0.29 0.15 14.46
CA ALA A 121 0.09 1.26 13.59
C ALA A 121 0.68 0.83 12.23
N GLN A 122 1.67 -0.08 12.25
CA GLN A 122 2.32 -0.56 11.03
C GLN A 122 1.37 -1.34 10.12
N LEU A 123 0.53 -2.20 10.69
CA LEU A 123 -0.46 -2.96 9.93
C LEU A 123 -1.52 -2.04 9.30
N LEU A 124 -1.99 -1.05 10.05
CA LEU A 124 -2.93 -0.04 9.54
C LEU A 124 -2.31 0.80 8.43
N GLN A 125 -1.03 1.18 8.55
CA GLN A 125 -0.30 1.88 7.49
C GLN A 125 -0.26 1.04 6.21
N THR A 126 0.16 -0.23 6.29
CA THR A 126 0.20 -1.14 5.14
C THR A 126 -1.19 -1.34 4.54
N ALA A 127 -2.23 -1.47 5.37
CA ALA A 127 -3.61 -1.53 4.91
C ALA A 127 -4.06 -0.24 4.18
N CYS A 128 -3.72 0.94 4.71
CA CYS A 128 -4.01 2.21 4.04
C CYS A 128 -3.30 2.32 2.68
N LEU A 129 -2.02 1.94 2.60
CA LEU A 129 -1.26 1.94 1.35
C LEU A 129 -1.84 0.97 0.32
N LEU A 130 -2.19 -0.24 0.77
CA LEU A 130 -2.88 -1.24 -0.05
C LEU A 130 -4.18 -0.70 -0.63
N VAL A 131 -5.04 -0.12 0.22
CA VAL A 131 -6.30 0.49 -0.21
C VAL A 131 -6.07 1.58 -1.27
N GLY A 132 -5.08 2.46 -1.04
CA GLY A 132 -4.74 3.51 -2.00
C GLY A 132 -4.24 2.97 -3.35
N ALA A 133 -3.47 1.89 -3.34
CA ALA A 133 -2.97 1.25 -4.56
C ALA A 133 -4.09 0.59 -5.39
N TYR A 134 -5.07 -0.03 -4.72
CA TYR A 134 -6.25 -0.63 -5.36
C TYR A 134 -7.41 0.35 -5.54
N SER A 135 -7.17 1.66 -5.46
CA SER A 135 -8.16 2.70 -5.76
C SER A 135 -8.81 2.54 -7.13
N LYS A 136 -8.04 2.21 -8.18
CA LYS A 136 -8.59 1.96 -9.54
C LYS A 136 -9.59 0.81 -9.54
N TRP A 137 -9.29 -0.26 -8.80
CA TRP A 137 -10.19 -1.39 -8.61
C TRP A 137 -11.45 -0.98 -7.83
N LEU A 138 -11.31 -0.20 -6.75
CA LEU A 138 -12.45 0.33 -5.99
C LEU A 138 -13.39 1.19 -6.84
N ASN A 139 -12.86 1.90 -7.84
CA ASN A 139 -13.66 2.70 -8.75
C ASN A 139 -14.36 1.88 -9.86
N ALA A 140 -13.80 0.73 -10.21
CA ALA A 140 -14.33 -0.11 -11.30
C ALA A 140 -15.25 -1.24 -10.81
N ALA A 141 -15.01 -1.78 -9.61
CA ALA A 141 -15.71 -2.96 -9.12
C ALA A 141 -17.10 -2.63 -8.55
N PRO A 142 -18.19 -3.27 -9.01
CA PRO A 142 -19.54 -3.05 -8.46
C PRO A 142 -19.66 -3.37 -6.96
N ALA A 143 -18.85 -4.33 -6.49
CA ALA A 143 -18.80 -4.74 -5.09
C ALA A 143 -18.18 -3.66 -4.17
N SER A 144 -17.50 -2.66 -4.73
CA SER A 144 -16.82 -1.62 -3.95
C SER A 144 -17.80 -0.77 -3.14
N VAL A 145 -19.01 -0.53 -3.64
CA VAL A 145 -20.03 0.31 -2.98
C VAL A 145 -20.40 -0.23 -1.60
N SER A 146 -20.51 -1.56 -1.46
CA SER A 146 -20.82 -2.20 -0.17
C SER A 146 -19.63 -2.22 0.79
N ILE A 147 -18.41 -2.18 0.26
CA ILE A 147 -17.16 -2.29 1.04
C ILE A 147 -16.63 -0.90 1.44
N LEU A 148 -16.98 0.14 0.68
CA LEU A 148 -16.49 1.52 0.84
C LEU A 148 -16.67 2.07 2.27
N PRO A 149 -17.81 1.89 2.97
CA PRO A 149 -17.94 2.37 4.35
C PRO A 149 -16.91 1.75 5.31
N SER A 150 -16.63 0.45 5.16
CA SER A 150 -15.63 -0.26 5.96
C SER A 150 -14.22 0.25 5.66
N ILE A 151 -13.92 0.53 4.39
CA ILE A 151 -12.64 1.10 3.96
C ILE A 151 -12.45 2.50 4.52
N ILE A 152 -13.46 3.37 4.42
CA ILE A 152 -13.40 4.72 5.00
C ILE A 152 -13.15 4.64 6.51
N ARG A 153 -13.80 3.72 7.22
CA ARG A 153 -13.56 3.53 8.66
C ARG A 153 -12.11 3.14 8.98
N ILE A 154 -11.50 2.26 8.17
CA ILE A 154 -10.09 1.86 8.34
C ILE A 154 -9.17 3.05 8.11
N LEU A 155 -9.37 3.81 7.02
CA LEU A 155 -8.57 5.00 6.72
C LEU A 155 -8.70 6.06 7.83
N MET A 156 -9.92 6.29 8.34
CA MET A 156 -10.18 7.16 9.49
C MET A 156 -9.46 6.68 10.76
N SER A 157 -9.45 5.37 11.03
CA SER A 157 -8.70 4.79 12.16
C SER A 157 -7.19 4.99 12.00
N GLY A 158 -6.67 4.88 10.77
CA GLY A 158 -5.25 5.11 10.47
C GLY A 158 -4.82 6.55 10.75
N MET A 159 -5.64 7.53 10.39
CA MET A 159 -5.36 8.96 10.65
C MET A 159 -5.19 9.30 12.13
N GLY A 160 -5.83 8.54 13.03
CA GLY A 160 -5.72 8.75 14.48
C GLY A 160 -4.54 8.03 15.15
N THR A 161 -3.75 7.23 14.40
CA THR A 161 -2.79 6.28 15.00
C THR A 161 -1.34 6.77 14.97
N SER A 162 -0.85 7.21 13.81
CA SER A 162 0.51 7.76 13.66
C SER A 162 0.57 8.73 12.48
N GLU A 163 1.61 9.58 12.43
CA GLU A 163 1.82 10.52 11.32
C GLU A 163 1.98 9.80 9.98
N ASP A 164 2.78 8.73 9.93
CA ASP A 164 2.97 7.93 8.71
C ASP A 164 1.67 7.24 8.25
N CYS A 165 0.86 6.78 9.20
CA CYS A 165 -0.43 6.16 8.89
C CYS A 165 -1.44 7.21 8.42
N ALA A 166 -1.42 8.42 8.98
CA ALA A 166 -2.21 9.55 8.53
C ALA A 166 -1.84 9.98 7.11
N ALA A 167 -0.55 10.05 6.79
CA ALA A 167 -0.06 10.33 5.44
C ALA A 167 -0.52 9.26 4.43
N ALA A 168 -0.38 7.98 4.79
CA ALA A 168 -0.86 6.86 3.96
C ALA A 168 -2.39 6.90 3.76
N ALA A 169 -3.15 7.18 4.82
CA ALA A 169 -4.61 7.28 4.76
C ALA A 169 -5.07 8.46 3.91
N ALA A 170 -4.44 9.63 4.05
CA ALA A 170 -4.72 10.81 3.25
C ALA A 170 -4.43 10.57 1.76
N LEU A 171 -3.32 9.90 1.45
CA LEU A 171 -2.98 9.50 0.09
C LEU A 171 -4.02 8.54 -0.50
N ALA A 172 -4.45 7.56 0.29
CA ALA A 172 -5.49 6.62 -0.12
C ALA A 172 -6.83 7.32 -0.36
N PHE A 173 -7.25 8.22 0.52
CA PHE A 173 -8.44 9.05 0.32
C PHE A 173 -8.35 9.87 -0.96
N ARG A 174 -7.21 10.49 -1.24
CA ARG A 174 -6.99 11.23 -2.49
C ARG A 174 -7.21 10.34 -3.71
N HIS A 175 -6.56 9.17 -3.77
CA HIS A 175 -6.71 8.27 -4.92
C HIS A 175 -8.11 7.70 -5.08
N ILE A 176 -8.80 7.41 -3.97
CA ILE A 176 -10.22 7.01 -3.99
C ILE A 176 -11.05 8.16 -4.57
N CYS A 177 -10.90 9.37 -4.04
CA CYS A 177 -11.64 10.54 -4.50
C CYS A 177 -11.34 10.91 -5.95
N ASP A 178 -10.10 10.79 -6.42
CA ASP A 178 -9.74 11.11 -7.81
C ASP A 178 -10.51 10.25 -8.83
N GLY A 179 -10.75 8.98 -8.51
CA GLY A 179 -11.58 8.12 -9.36
C GLY A 179 -13.08 8.18 -9.05
N ILE A 180 -13.46 8.45 -7.80
CA ILE A 180 -14.87 8.66 -7.43
C ILE A 180 -15.40 9.98 -8.02
N VAL A 181 -14.59 11.03 -8.19
CA VAL A 181 -15.00 12.30 -8.82
C VAL A 181 -15.46 12.06 -10.26
N PHE A 182 -14.86 11.12 -10.99
CA PHE A 182 -15.34 10.71 -12.31
C PHE A 182 -16.70 9.99 -12.26
N SER A 183 -16.97 9.25 -11.19
CA SER A 183 -18.22 8.51 -10.98
C SER A 183 -19.35 9.37 -10.36
N LEU A 184 -19.00 10.36 -9.54
CA LEU A 184 -19.93 11.28 -8.85
C LEU A 184 -20.38 12.45 -9.74
N VAL A 185 -19.62 12.85 -10.75
CA VAL A 185 -20.12 13.77 -11.80
C VAL A 185 -21.31 13.15 -12.56
N ASN A 186 -21.46 11.83 -12.56
CA ASN A 186 -22.63 11.12 -13.08
C ASN A 186 -23.75 10.87 -12.05
N LEU A 187 -23.56 11.22 -10.77
CA LEU A 187 -24.50 10.98 -9.67
C LEU A 187 -24.77 12.25 -8.85
N THR A 188 -24.99 13.38 -9.52
CA THR A 188 -25.49 14.60 -8.88
C THR A 188 -26.96 14.46 -8.48
N SER A 189 -27.24 13.65 -7.46
CA SER A 189 -28.46 13.73 -6.66
C SER A 189 -28.24 13.25 -5.22
N LEU A 190 -27.84 14.21 -4.35
CA LEU A 190 -28.01 14.32 -2.88
C LEU A 190 -27.08 13.53 -1.92
N PRO A 191 -26.96 13.90 -0.61
CA PRO A 191 -27.35 15.13 0.12
C PRO A 191 -26.23 15.78 1.00
N SER A 192 -26.57 16.94 1.56
CA SER A 192 -25.76 17.97 2.24
C SER A 192 -25.27 17.68 3.67
N HIS A 193 -24.65 16.53 3.93
CA HIS A 193 -24.03 16.30 5.25
C HIS A 193 -22.63 15.68 5.15
N PHE A 194 -21.64 16.52 4.85
CA PHE A 194 -20.22 16.23 5.06
C PHE A 194 -19.70 17.05 6.27
N PRO A 195 -18.79 16.51 7.09
CA PRO A 195 -18.39 17.15 8.34
C PRO A 195 -17.41 18.31 8.10
N SER A 196 -17.47 19.28 9.02
CA SER A 196 -16.80 20.58 9.15
C SER A 196 -15.55 20.89 8.30
N LYS A 197 -15.47 22.17 7.88
CA LYS A 197 -14.36 22.84 7.16
C LYS A 197 -12.95 22.45 7.62
N HIS A 198 -12.75 22.11 8.89
CA HIS A 198 -11.44 21.74 9.44
C HIS A 198 -10.86 20.46 8.81
N ASN A 199 -11.70 19.48 8.46
CA ASN A 199 -11.25 18.26 7.77
C ASN A 199 -10.93 18.53 6.29
N ILE A 200 -11.58 19.52 5.68
CA ILE A 200 -11.30 19.96 4.31
C ILE A 200 -9.94 20.69 4.26
N ASP A 201 -9.63 21.53 5.25
CA ASP A 201 -8.33 22.22 5.33
C ASP A 201 -7.16 21.24 5.53
N ILE A 202 -7.34 20.14 6.27
CA ILE A 202 -6.32 19.09 6.39
C ILE A 202 -6.10 18.41 5.03
N ILE A 203 -7.18 18.02 4.33
CA ILE A 203 -7.06 17.39 3.01
C ILE A 203 -6.43 18.36 2.00
N ILE A 204 -6.79 19.65 2.00
CA ILE A 204 -6.18 20.67 1.13
C ILE A 204 -4.70 20.88 1.46
N THR A 205 -4.33 20.94 2.74
CA THR A 205 -2.94 21.16 3.18
C THR A 205 -2.02 20.02 2.76
N TYR A 206 -2.51 18.77 2.76
CA TYR A 206 -1.74 17.60 2.32
C TYR A 206 -1.80 17.34 0.81
N THR A 207 -2.79 17.87 0.09
CA THR A 207 -2.93 17.70 -1.37
C THR A 207 -2.26 18.81 -2.20
N THR A 208 -1.97 19.96 -1.61
CA THR A 208 -1.47 21.15 -2.34
C THR A 208 0.00 21.50 -2.12
N LYS A 209 0.76 20.71 -1.35
CA LYS A 209 2.22 20.91 -1.28
C LYS A 209 2.86 20.33 -2.55
N PRO A 210 3.40 21.15 -3.48
CA PRO A 210 4.19 20.62 -4.58
C PRO A 210 5.46 19.99 -4.00
N ALA A 211 5.83 18.81 -4.50
CA ALA A 211 7.14 18.23 -4.24
C ALA A 211 8.20 19.23 -4.72
N VAL A 212 8.92 19.83 -3.78
CA VAL A 212 10.18 20.55 -4.01
C VAL A 212 11.27 19.72 -3.36
#